data_AF-A0A3D4A5R7-F1
#
_entry.id   AF-A0A3D4A5R7-F1
#
_cell.length_a   1.000
_cell.length_b   1.000
_cell.length_c   1.000
_cell.angle_alpha   90.00
_cell.angle_beta   90.00
_cell.angle_gamma   90.00
#
_symmetry.space_group_name_H-M   'P 1'
#
loop_
_entity.id
_entity.type
_entity.pdbx_description
1 polymer ?
#
loop_
_entity_poly.entity_id
_entity_poly.type
_entity_poly.pdbx_seq_one_letter_code
_entity_poly.pdbx_strand_id
1 'polypeptide(L)'
;MTNSDGESNKNSANEKSVDDICARSLVEGLADNFSSPTDPHSPPIVLSSVWSCDDTGQAAALLNGGLDGYVYQRDGHPNAVQFAAACKALHEAEEVAVTSSGMSAMALAMLSQLKQGDHMLVSDQLYGGSTRLLTDEAQRLGITHTLVDMCNLDA
;
A
#
# COMPACT_ATOMS: atom_id res chain seq x y z
N MET A 1 40.47 23.16 38.61
CA MET A 1 40.99 21.79 38.48
C MET A 1 40.01 20.89 39.21
N THR A 2 39.07 20.17 38.62
CA THR A 2 38.85 19.71 37.25
C THR A 2 37.34 19.43 37.13
N ASN A 3 36.65 20.08 36.19
CA ASN A 3 35.29 19.68 35.80
C ASN A 3 35.44 18.38 34.99
N SER A 4 34.80 17.30 35.43
CA SER A 4 34.67 16.06 34.67
C SER A 4 33.33 16.09 33.96
N ASP A 5 33.35 16.56 32.71
CA ASP A 5 32.26 16.47 31.77
C ASP A 5 31.98 15.00 31.45
N GLY A 6 30.84 14.52 31.94
CA GLY A 6 30.29 13.21 31.63
C GLY A 6 29.07 13.36 30.74
N GLU A 7 29.24 13.98 29.56
CA GLU A 7 28.24 13.88 28.49
C GLU A 7 28.26 12.46 27.93
N SER A 8 27.43 11.60 28.50
CA SER A 8 27.08 10.31 27.94
C SER A 8 26.31 10.53 26.63
N ASN A 9 27.05 10.42 25.53
CA ASN A 9 26.63 10.43 24.14
C ASN A 9 25.47 9.44 23.90
N LYS A 10 24.22 9.94 23.92
CA LYS A 10 23.03 9.19 23.47
C LYS A 10 22.91 9.27 21.95
N ASN A 11 23.84 8.64 21.25
CA ASN A 11 23.70 8.30 19.84
C ASN A 11 23.76 6.77 19.72
N SER A 12 22.76 6.08 20.26
CA SER A 12 22.45 4.74 19.75
C SER A 12 21.64 4.96 18.46
N ALA A 13 22.37 5.07 17.35
CA ALA A 13 21.78 4.86 16.04
C ALA A 13 21.04 3.51 16.09
N ASN A 14 19.72 3.57 15.88
CA ASN A 14 18.84 2.42 15.85
C ASN A 14 19.30 1.52 14.68
N GLU A 15 20.14 0.54 14.97
CA GLU A 15 20.70 -0.38 13.99
C GLU A 15 19.54 -1.30 13.55
N LYS A 16 18.98 -1.02 12.37
CA LYS A 16 17.86 -1.80 11.82
C LYS A 16 18.26 -3.28 11.78
N SER A 17 17.54 -4.12 12.51
CA SER A 17 17.74 -5.56 12.52
C SER A 17 17.42 -6.14 11.15
N VAL A 18 17.96 -7.32 10.83
CA VAL A 18 17.55 -8.08 9.63
C VAL A 18 16.04 -8.32 9.62
N ASP A 19 15.44 -8.48 10.81
CA ASP A 19 13.99 -8.61 10.97
C ASP A 19 13.21 -7.32 10.67
N ASP A 20 13.87 -6.14 10.69
CA ASP A 20 13.27 -4.86 10.28
C ASP A 20 13.26 -4.69 8.75
N ILE A 21 14.17 -5.40 8.06
CA ILE A 21 14.27 -5.39 6.59
C ILE A 21 13.41 -6.50 5.99
N CYS A 22 13.44 -7.67 6.61
CA CYS A 22 12.65 -8.85 6.24
C CYS A 22 11.49 -9.01 7.20
N ALA A 23 10.52 -8.10 7.14
CA ALA A 23 9.33 -8.15 7.97
C ALA A 23 8.65 -9.53 7.85
N ARG A 24 8.68 -10.29 8.95
CA ARG A 24 7.89 -11.52 9.09
C ARG A 24 6.41 -11.15 9.07
N SER A 25 5.52 -12.08 8.71
CA SER A 25 4.07 -11.84 8.59
C SER A 25 3.56 -10.96 9.74
N LEU A 26 3.20 -9.72 9.42
CA LEU A 26 2.75 -8.72 10.39
C LEU A 26 1.25 -8.90 10.73
N VAL A 27 0.56 -9.80 10.03
CA VAL A 27 -0.87 -10.07 10.25
C VAL A 27 -1.01 -11.34 11.06
N GLU A 28 -1.40 -11.18 12.32
CA GLU A 28 -1.82 -12.26 13.21
C GLU A 28 -3.15 -12.86 12.72
N GLY A 29 -3.37 -14.16 12.95
CA GLY A 29 -4.67 -14.81 12.72
C GLY A 29 -4.90 -15.50 11.38
N LEU A 30 -4.00 -15.40 10.41
CA LEU A 30 -4.15 -16.18 9.16
C LEU A 30 -3.80 -17.66 9.30
N ALA A 31 -2.88 -17.96 10.22
CA ALA A 31 -2.38 -19.32 10.47
C ALA A 31 -3.29 -20.13 11.41
N ASP A 32 -4.23 -19.47 12.11
CA ASP A 32 -5.06 -20.06 13.17
C ASP A 32 -6.00 -21.18 12.67
N ASN A 33 -6.12 -21.34 11.35
CA ASN A 33 -6.92 -22.39 10.73
C ASN A 33 -6.13 -23.69 10.43
N PHE A 34 -4.82 -23.73 10.71
CA PHE A 34 -4.04 -24.98 10.58
C PHE A 34 -4.01 -25.71 11.93
N SER A 35 -4.88 -26.70 12.09
CA SER A 35 -4.78 -27.67 13.20
C SER A 35 -3.59 -28.61 12.96
N SER A 36 -2.38 -28.11 13.18
CA SER A 36 -1.11 -28.82 13.00
C SER A 36 -0.18 -28.56 14.20
N PRO A 37 0.64 -29.53 14.61
CA PRO A 37 1.67 -29.31 15.64
C PRO A 37 2.82 -28.41 15.17
N THR A 38 2.86 -28.04 13.89
CA THR A 38 3.88 -27.15 13.30
C THR A 38 3.22 -26.08 12.44
N ASP A 39 3.75 -24.86 12.53
CA ASP A 39 3.29 -23.74 11.71
C ASP A 39 4.07 -23.63 10.39
N PRO A 40 3.41 -23.22 9.30
CA PRO A 40 4.11 -22.93 8.06
C PRO A 40 5.02 -21.70 8.25
N HIS A 41 6.28 -21.82 7.80
CA HIS A 41 7.24 -20.72 7.89
C HIS A 41 6.82 -19.50 7.04
N SER A 42 6.20 -19.74 5.89
CA SER A 42 5.67 -18.71 5.00
C SER A 42 4.15 -18.68 5.13
N PRO A 43 3.52 -17.49 5.02
CA PRO A 43 2.07 -17.41 5.09
C PRO A 43 1.40 -18.19 3.96
N PRO A 44 0.23 -18.81 4.21
CA PRO A 44 -0.52 -19.54 3.20
C PRO A 44 -1.01 -18.60 2.09
N ILE A 45 -1.10 -19.10 0.85
CA ILE A 45 -1.77 -18.38 -0.24
C ILE A 45 -3.26 -18.77 -0.24
N VAL A 46 -4.13 -17.82 0.08
CA VAL A 46 -5.58 -17.98 0.11
C VAL A 46 -6.14 -17.74 -1.29
N LEU A 47 -6.29 -18.81 -2.05
CA LEU A 47 -6.80 -18.79 -3.42
C LEU A 47 -8.33 -18.94 -3.44
N SER A 48 -9.04 -17.90 -2.99
CA SER A 48 -10.49 -17.80 -3.15
C SER A 48 -10.90 -16.47 -3.76
N SER A 49 -11.93 -16.50 -4.59
CA SER A 49 -12.56 -15.31 -5.15
C SER A 49 -13.74 -14.81 -4.30
N VAL A 50 -14.45 -15.70 -3.62
CA VAL A 50 -15.68 -15.44 -2.84
C VAL A 50 -15.57 -16.11 -1.48
N TRP A 51 -16.11 -15.49 -0.45
CA TRP A 51 -16.20 -16.06 0.90
C TRP A 51 -17.63 -16.46 1.21
N SER A 52 -17.79 -17.63 1.82
CA SER A 52 -19.09 -18.09 2.30
C SER A 52 -19.53 -17.26 3.50
N CYS A 53 -20.79 -16.85 3.50
CA CYS A 53 -21.46 -16.27 4.66
C CYS A 53 -22.41 -17.34 5.24
N ASP A 54 -22.53 -17.38 6.56
CA ASP A 54 -23.42 -18.29 7.28
C ASP A 54 -24.89 -17.93 7.05
N ASP A 55 -25.20 -16.64 6.99
CA ASP A 55 -26.54 -16.14 6.71
C ASP A 55 -26.55 -14.78 5.97
N THR A 56 -27.74 -14.36 5.56
CA THR A 56 -27.95 -13.10 4.83
C THR A 56 -27.71 -11.85 5.68
N GLY A 57 -27.87 -11.95 7.00
CA GLY A 57 -27.59 -10.86 7.93
C GLY A 57 -26.09 -10.59 8.05
N GLN A 58 -25.27 -11.64 8.12
CA GLN A 58 -23.82 -11.56 8.10
C GLN A 58 -23.33 -10.94 6.78
N ALA A 59 -23.85 -11.41 5.64
CA ALA A 59 -23.51 -10.84 4.34
C ALA A 59 -23.83 -9.33 4.26
N ALA A 60 -24.99 -8.92 4.76
CA ALA A 60 -25.38 -7.51 4.82
C ALA A 60 -24.48 -6.69 5.76
N ALA A 61 -24.10 -7.25 6.91
CA ALA A 61 -23.20 -6.57 7.86
C ALA A 61 -21.81 -6.35 7.24
N LEU A 62 -21.24 -7.36 6.57
CA LEU A 62 -19.95 -7.27 5.89
C LEU A 62 -19.98 -6.22 4.76
N LEU A 63 -20.99 -6.27 3.89
CA LEU A 63 -21.10 -5.36 2.74
C LEU A 63 -21.33 -3.90 3.13
N ASN A 64 -22.00 -3.66 4.27
CA ASN A 64 -22.24 -2.30 4.79
C ASN A 64 -21.11 -1.81 5.71
N GLY A 65 -20.04 -2.58 5.91
CA GLY A 65 -18.93 -2.23 6.80
C GLY A 65 -19.27 -2.25 8.29
N GLY A 66 -20.34 -2.94 8.68
CA GLY A 66 -20.71 -3.16 10.08
C GLY A 66 -20.01 -4.36 10.74
N LEU A 67 -19.37 -5.21 9.92
CA LEU A 67 -18.54 -6.33 10.36
C LEU A 67 -17.26 -6.35 9.50
N ASP A 68 -16.11 -6.58 10.13
CA ASP A 68 -14.86 -6.80 9.42
C ASP A 68 -14.78 -8.23 8.88
N GLY A 69 -14.42 -8.36 7.61
CA GLY A 69 -14.24 -9.65 6.97
C GLY A 69 -14.13 -9.52 5.45
N TYR A 70 -14.15 -10.68 4.78
CA TYR A 70 -13.99 -10.75 3.33
C TYR A 70 -15.29 -11.27 2.71
N VAL A 71 -15.66 -10.72 1.55
CA VAL A 71 -16.81 -11.18 0.76
C VAL A 71 -16.36 -11.52 -0.66
N TYR A 72 -15.55 -10.65 -1.26
CA TYR A 72 -15.08 -10.80 -2.63
C TYR A 72 -13.63 -10.31 -2.78
N GLN A 73 -12.82 -11.06 -3.52
CA GLN A 73 -11.35 -10.93 -3.48
C GLN A 73 -10.87 -9.59 -4.04
N ARG A 74 -11.65 -9.04 -4.97
CA ARG A 74 -11.41 -7.74 -5.58
C ARG A 74 -11.47 -6.60 -4.57
N ASP A 75 -12.28 -6.73 -3.52
CA ASP A 75 -12.49 -5.69 -2.53
C ASP A 75 -11.52 -5.85 -1.34
N GLY A 76 -11.13 -7.08 -1.04
CA GLY A 76 -10.09 -7.37 -0.07
C GLY A 76 -9.82 -8.86 0.07
N HIS A 77 -8.59 -9.23 0.39
CA HIS A 77 -8.25 -10.61 0.73
C HIS A 77 -7.04 -10.71 1.67
N PRO A 78 -6.93 -11.81 2.44
CA PRO A 78 -5.89 -11.99 3.45
C PRO A 78 -4.45 -11.75 3.00
N ASN A 79 -4.10 -12.19 1.78
CA ASN A 79 -2.74 -12.03 1.27
C ASN A 79 -2.44 -10.58 0.85
N ALA A 80 -3.42 -9.84 0.32
CA ALA A 80 -3.23 -8.42 0.01
C ALA A 80 -3.07 -7.59 1.28
N VAL A 81 -3.84 -7.89 2.33
CA VAL A 81 -3.69 -7.21 3.63
C VAL A 81 -2.30 -7.41 4.22
N GLN A 82 -1.78 -8.64 4.17
CA GLN A 82 -0.40 -8.92 4.59
C GLN A 82 0.65 -8.16 3.78
N PHE A 83 0.52 -8.16 2.47
CA PHE A 83 1.44 -7.44 1.59
C PHE A 83 1.37 -5.92 1.85
N ALA A 84 0.16 -5.38 1.98
CA ALA A 84 -0.07 -3.98 2.32
C ALA A 84 0.56 -3.61 3.66
N ALA A 85 0.41 -4.45 4.69
CA ALA A 85 1.03 -4.23 6.01
C ALA A 85 2.56 -4.19 5.93
N ALA A 86 3.18 -5.10 5.18
CA ALA A 86 4.62 -5.11 4.97
C ALA A 86 5.11 -3.84 4.24
N CYS A 87 4.40 -3.44 3.16
CA CYS A 87 4.69 -2.19 2.45
C CYS A 87 4.48 -0.96 3.34
N LYS A 88 3.44 -0.94 4.18
CA LYS A 88 3.12 0.14 5.11
C LYS A 88 4.25 0.36 6.09
N ALA A 89 4.76 -0.72 6.69
CA ALA A 89 5.92 -0.68 7.58
C ALA A 89 7.20 -0.21 6.85
N LEU A 90 7.45 -0.70 5.62
CA LEU A 90 8.65 -0.35 4.86
C LEU A 90 8.69 1.11 4.42
N HIS A 91 7.54 1.66 4.01
CA HIS A 91 7.43 3.01 3.47
C HIS A 91 7.04 4.06 4.52
N GLU A 92 6.86 3.66 5.79
CA GLU A 92 6.34 4.53 6.86
C GLU A 92 5.03 5.22 6.44
N ALA A 93 4.19 4.49 5.70
CA ALA A 93 2.93 5.01 5.15
C ALA A 93 1.79 4.87 6.17
N GLU A 94 0.77 5.73 6.05
CA GLU A 94 -0.46 5.58 6.84
C GLU A 94 -1.32 4.42 6.31
N GLU A 95 -1.43 4.25 5.00
CA GLU A 95 -2.20 3.17 4.37
C GLU A 95 -1.58 2.73 3.04
N VAL A 96 -1.88 1.51 2.60
CA VAL A 96 -1.37 0.95 1.33
C VAL A 96 -2.47 0.27 0.54
N ALA A 97 -2.63 0.68 -0.71
CA ALA A 97 -3.49 0.00 -1.68
C ALA A 97 -2.67 -0.94 -2.57
N VAL A 98 -3.12 -2.19 -2.69
CA VAL A 98 -2.50 -3.20 -3.56
C VAL A 98 -3.22 -3.22 -4.91
N THR A 99 -2.47 -3.16 -6.00
CA THR A 99 -3.03 -3.15 -7.36
C THR A 99 -2.41 -4.24 -8.23
N SER A 100 -3.03 -4.51 -9.38
CA SER A 100 -2.58 -5.57 -10.30
C SER A 100 -1.30 -5.23 -11.06
N SER A 101 -0.92 -3.95 -11.14
CA SER A 101 0.29 -3.49 -11.84
C SER A 101 0.69 -2.08 -11.40
N GLY A 102 1.94 -1.68 -11.70
CA GLY A 102 2.39 -0.30 -11.47
C GLY A 102 1.58 0.74 -12.23
N MET A 103 1.15 0.45 -13.47
CA MET A 103 0.28 1.35 -14.23
C MET A 103 -1.11 1.49 -13.60
N SER A 104 -1.64 0.43 -12.99
CA SER A 104 -2.90 0.48 -12.23
C SER A 104 -2.76 1.32 -10.96
N ALA A 105 -1.62 1.25 -10.27
CA ALA A 105 -1.34 2.13 -9.14
C ALA A 105 -1.31 3.61 -9.55
N MET A 106 -0.64 3.94 -10.66
CA MET A 106 -0.62 5.32 -11.19
C MET A 106 -2.02 5.81 -11.61
N ALA A 107 -2.78 4.96 -12.30
CA ALA A 107 -4.14 5.31 -12.71
C ALA A 107 -5.07 5.49 -11.50
N LEU A 108 -4.94 4.64 -10.47
CA LEU A 108 -5.69 4.77 -9.22
C LEU A 108 -5.36 6.09 -8.51
N ALA A 109 -4.07 6.44 -8.41
CA ALA A 109 -3.65 7.71 -7.82
C ALA A 109 -4.25 8.91 -8.58
N MET A 110 -4.19 8.89 -9.91
CA MET A 110 -4.77 9.94 -10.75
C MET A 110 -6.30 10.04 -10.58
N LEU A 111 -7.02 8.94 -10.75
CA LEU A 111 -8.49 8.91 -10.78
C LEU A 111 -9.14 9.10 -9.41
N SER A 112 -8.41 8.80 -8.32
CA SER A 112 -8.92 9.04 -6.96
C SER A 112 -8.84 10.50 -6.55
N GLN A 113 -7.92 11.27 -7.13
CA GLN A 113 -7.68 12.67 -6.76
C GLN A 113 -8.23 13.67 -7.77
N LEU A 114 -8.31 13.30 -9.05
CA LEU A 114 -8.63 14.21 -10.14
C LEU A 114 -9.92 13.82 -10.87
N LYS A 115 -10.60 14.83 -11.39
CA LYS A 115 -11.80 14.71 -12.23
C LYS A 115 -11.70 15.66 -13.43
N GLN A 116 -12.67 15.54 -14.34
CA GLN A 116 -12.77 16.43 -15.50
C GLN A 116 -12.71 17.90 -15.09
N GLY A 117 -11.88 18.68 -15.78
CA GLY A 117 -11.65 20.10 -15.53
C GLY A 117 -10.47 20.40 -14.61
N ASP A 118 -9.92 19.38 -13.93
CA ASP A 118 -8.74 19.58 -13.09
C ASP A 118 -7.46 19.70 -13.92
N HIS A 119 -6.39 20.13 -13.25
CA HIS A 119 -5.07 20.33 -13.83
C HIS A 119 -3.99 19.64 -12.99
N MET A 120 -3.03 18.99 -13.64
CA MET A 120 -1.88 18.38 -12.95
C MET A 120 -0.53 18.83 -13.55
N LEU A 121 0.48 18.87 -12.70
CA LEU A 121 1.88 19.02 -13.14
C LEU A 121 2.50 17.63 -13.30
N VAL A 122 3.16 17.41 -14.43
CA VAL A 122 3.77 16.12 -14.79
C VAL A 122 5.24 16.34 -15.05
N SER A 123 6.10 15.47 -14.51
CA SER A 123 7.54 15.54 -14.83
C SER A 123 7.77 15.21 -16.31
N ASP A 124 8.66 15.95 -16.96
CA ASP A 124 9.10 15.66 -18.32
C ASP A 124 10.06 14.45 -18.42
N GLN A 125 10.56 13.94 -17.29
CA GLN A 125 11.48 12.79 -17.19
C GLN A 125 10.83 11.52 -16.63
N LEU A 126 9.61 11.18 -17.08
CA LEU A 126 8.92 9.95 -16.67
C LEU A 126 9.16 8.76 -17.62
N TYR A 127 8.92 7.56 -17.10
CA TYR A 127 8.80 6.36 -17.93
C TYR A 127 7.74 6.57 -19.00
N GLY A 128 8.02 6.20 -20.27
CA GLY A 128 7.16 6.57 -21.40
C GLY A 128 5.68 6.12 -21.28
N GLY A 129 5.43 4.95 -20.67
CA GLY A 129 4.06 4.50 -20.40
C GLY A 129 3.34 5.38 -19.37
N SER A 130 4.07 5.81 -18.34
CA SER A 130 3.59 6.74 -17.31
C SER A 130 3.30 8.12 -17.90
N THR A 131 4.19 8.63 -18.75
CA THR A 131 3.98 9.90 -19.48
C THR A 131 2.68 9.83 -20.27
N ARG A 132 2.52 8.81 -21.12
CA ARG A 132 1.32 8.67 -21.96
C ARG A 132 0.01 8.57 -21.15
N LEU A 133 0.04 7.89 -19.99
CA LEU A 133 -1.12 7.82 -19.10
C LEU A 133 -1.49 9.20 -18.54
N LEU A 134 -0.50 9.96 -18.06
CA LEU A 134 -0.72 11.25 -17.40
C LEU A 134 -0.90 12.42 -18.39
N THR A 135 -0.57 12.22 -19.67
CA THR A 135 -0.79 13.20 -20.75
C THR A 135 -2.02 12.84 -21.57
N ASP A 136 -1.90 11.86 -22.46
CA ASP A 136 -2.85 11.61 -23.53
C ASP A 136 -4.17 11.05 -22.97
N GLU A 137 -4.07 10.07 -22.07
CA GLU A 137 -5.25 9.46 -21.45
C GLU A 137 -5.92 10.39 -20.46
N ALA A 138 -5.14 11.14 -19.67
CA ALA A 138 -5.68 12.17 -18.77
C ALA A 138 -6.44 13.26 -19.55
N GLN A 139 -5.87 13.74 -20.65
CA GLN A 139 -6.50 14.74 -21.50
C GLN A 139 -7.79 14.22 -22.16
N ARG A 140 -7.83 12.93 -22.55
CA ARG A 140 -9.05 12.28 -23.04
C ARG A 140 -10.15 12.25 -21.97
N LEU A 141 -9.80 12.17 -20.69
CA LEU A 141 -10.73 12.27 -19.56
C LEU A 141 -11.06 13.72 -19.16
N GLY A 142 -10.53 14.70 -19.90
CA GLY A 142 -10.73 16.12 -19.65
C GLY A 142 -9.93 16.66 -18.48
N ILE A 143 -8.85 15.98 -18.07
CA ILE A 143 -7.88 16.46 -17.09
C ILE A 143 -6.72 17.09 -17.87
N THR A 144 -6.43 18.36 -17.60
CA THR A 144 -5.35 19.07 -18.28
C THR A 144 -4.01 18.86 -17.58
N HIS A 145 -2.90 19.06 -18.29
CA HIS A 145 -1.58 18.89 -17.71
C HIS A 145 -0.57 19.92 -18.23
N THR A 146 0.48 20.15 -17.45
CA THR A 146 1.69 20.87 -17.87
C THR A 146 2.92 20.01 -17.54
N LEU A 147 3.81 19.85 -18.53
CA LEU A 147 5.09 19.18 -18.32
C LEU A 147 6.09 20.16 -17.70
N VAL A 148 6.78 19.73 -16.65
CA VAL A 148 7.71 20.55 -15.86
C VAL A 148 9.01 19.77 -15.63
N ASP A 149 10.14 20.47 -15.75
CA ASP A 149 11.43 19.97 -15.27
C ASP A 149 11.46 20.04 -13.74
N MET A 150 11.34 18.89 -13.08
CA MET A 150 11.29 18.80 -11.61
C MET A 150 12.64 19.13 -10.94
N CYS A 151 13.72 19.31 -11.72
CA CYS A 151 15.02 19.76 -11.21
C CYS A 151 15.16 21.30 -11.22
N ASN A 152 14.22 22.03 -11.83
CA ASN A 152 14.22 23.49 -11.86
C ASN A 152 13.06 24.06 -11.03
N LEU A 153 13.38 24.57 -9.84
CA LEU A 153 12.40 25.15 -8.92
C LEU A 153 11.82 26.50 -9.39
N ASP A 154 12.49 27.19 -10.32
CA ASP A 154 12.09 28.51 -10.81
C ASP A 154 11.24 28.45 -12.10
N ALA A 155 10.99 27.24 -12.61
CA ALA A 155 10.25 26.98 -13.84
C ALA A 155 8.74 27.24 -13.73
#